data_AF-A0A659SGL2-F1
#
_entry.id   AF-A0A659SGL2-F1
#
_cell.length_a   1.000
_cell.length_b   1.000
_cell.length_c   1.000
_cell.angle_alpha   90.00
_cell.angle_beta   90.00
_cell.angle_gamma   90.00
#
_symmetry.space_group_name_H-M   'P 1'
#
loop_
_entity.id
_entity.type
_entity.pdbx_description
1 polymer ?
#
loop_
_entity_poly.entity_id
_entity_poly.type
_entity_poly.pdbx_seq_one_letter_code
_entity_poly.pdbx_strand_id
1 'polypeptide(L)'
;VYLPDVLLIASYYKDWAKIGGGLSSMNLLAYGEFPDNPNDYSASNLLLPRGAIINGRFDEIHPVDLTAPDEIQEFVTHSWYTYGNGLSLILISAP
;
A
#
# COMPACT_ATOMS: atom_id res chain seq x y z
N VAL A 1 -0.84 -26.83 -9.98
CA VAL A 1 0.15 -26.21 -10.90
C VAL A 1 0.76 -24.99 -10.20
N TYR A 2 0.08 -23.84 -10.13
CA TYR A 2 0.69 -22.61 -9.60
C TYR A 2 1.33 -22.69 -8.20
N LEU A 3 0.56 -23.03 -7.15
CA LEU A 3 1.10 -23.03 -5.77
C LEU A 3 2.27 -24.03 -5.57
N PRO A 4 2.18 -25.31 -6.01
CA PRO A 4 3.32 -26.22 -5.93
C PRO A 4 4.58 -25.72 -6.63
N ASP A 5 4.44 -25.08 -7.80
CA ASP A 5 5.58 -24.58 -8.58
C ASP A 5 6.26 -23.38 -7.90
N VAL A 6 5.47 -22.47 -7.31
CA VAL A 6 5.99 -21.35 -6.50
C VAL A 6 6.78 -21.86 -5.31
N LEU A 7 6.25 -22.87 -4.59
CA LEU A 7 6.94 -23.48 -3.45
C LEU A 7 8.24 -24.18 -3.87
N LEU A 8 8.23 -24.87 -5.01
CA LEU A 8 9.42 -25.50 -5.57
C LEU A 8 10.50 -24.46 -5.88
N ILE A 9 10.18 -23.41 -6.62
CA ILE A 9 11.13 -22.33 -6.96
C ILE A 9 11.64 -21.65 -5.69
N ALA A 10 10.75 -21.29 -4.76
CA ALA A 10 11.13 -20.67 -3.48
C ALA A 10 12.09 -21.55 -2.66
N SER A 11 11.99 -22.87 -2.76
CA SER A 11 12.89 -23.79 -2.05
C SER A 11 14.36 -23.72 -2.52
N TYR A 12 14.60 -23.34 -3.78
CA TYR A 12 15.94 -23.16 -4.34
C TYR A 12 16.51 -21.75 -4.13
N TYR A 13 15.65 -20.73 -4.02
CA TYR A 13 16.03 -19.32 -3.87
C TYR A 13 15.71 -18.77 -2.47
N LYS A 14 16.03 -19.52 -1.42
CA LYS A 14 15.67 -19.13 -0.03
C LYS A 14 16.34 -17.83 0.43
N ASP A 15 17.52 -17.52 -0.09
CA ASP A 15 18.27 -16.30 0.19
C ASP A 15 17.53 -15.04 -0.30
N TRP A 16 16.75 -15.16 -1.37
CA TRP A 16 15.90 -14.07 -1.86
C TRP A 16 14.84 -13.61 -0.86
N ALA A 17 14.49 -14.43 0.13
CA ALA A 17 13.61 -14.02 1.22
C ALA A 17 14.19 -12.87 2.08
N LYS A 18 15.48 -12.57 1.96
CA LYS A 18 16.16 -11.46 2.66
C LYS A 18 16.40 -10.24 1.77
N ILE A 19 16.03 -10.31 0.49
CA ILE A 19 16.35 -9.30 -0.53
C ILE A 19 15.04 -8.65 -1.00
N GLY A 20 15.05 -7.33 -1.18
CA GLY A 20 13.93 -6.62 -1.80
C GLY A 20 12.73 -6.34 -0.89
N GLY A 21 12.89 -6.39 0.43
CA GLY A 21 11.81 -6.10 1.38
C GLY A 21 11.24 -4.69 1.24
N GLY A 22 12.09 -3.68 1.00
CA GLY A 22 11.66 -2.29 0.81
C GLY A 22 10.78 -1.80 1.96
N LEU A 23 9.56 -1.40 1.65
CA LEU A 23 8.58 -0.92 2.63
C LEU A 23 7.73 -2.04 3.26
N SER A 24 7.86 -3.30 2.82
CA SER A 24 6.93 -4.37 3.23
C SER A 24 6.94 -4.69 4.73
N SER A 25 8.04 -4.41 5.44
CA SER A 25 8.13 -4.54 6.90
C SER A 25 7.73 -3.27 7.67
N MET A 26 7.41 -2.19 6.96
CA MET A 26 7.20 -0.86 7.53
C MET A 26 5.80 -0.33 7.24
N ASN A 27 5.45 -0.17 5.97
CA ASN A 27 4.23 0.50 5.54
C ASN A 27 3.48 -0.37 4.52
N LEU A 28 2.22 -0.69 4.81
CA LEU A 28 1.32 -1.49 3.96
C LEU A 28 -0.04 -0.80 3.87
N LEU A 29 -0.72 -0.92 2.72
CA LEU A 29 -2.03 -0.32 2.49
C LEU A 29 -2.91 -1.28 1.68
N ALA A 30 -4.12 -1.51 2.16
CA ALA A 30 -5.17 -2.23 1.43
C ALA A 30 -6.53 -1.56 1.66
N TYR A 31 -7.33 -1.40 0.61
CA TYR A 31 -8.68 -0.82 0.71
C TYR A 31 -9.77 -1.84 1.02
N GLY A 32 -9.43 -3.13 1.06
CA GLY A 32 -10.38 -4.23 1.15
C GLY A 32 -11.21 -4.41 -0.13
N GLU A 33 -11.84 -5.58 -0.26
CA GLU A 33 -12.64 -5.95 -1.44
C GLU A 33 -13.58 -7.13 -1.10
N PHE A 34 -14.43 -7.48 -2.06
CA PHE A 34 -15.41 -8.57 -2.04
C PHE A 34 -16.44 -8.38 -0.91
N PRO A 35 -17.37 -7.42 -1.08
CA PRO A 35 -18.46 -7.23 -0.13
C PRO A 35 -19.37 -8.47 -0.10
N ASP A 36 -19.62 -9.00 1.09
CA ASP A 36 -20.52 -10.14 1.31
C ASP A 36 -21.99 -9.73 1.06
N ASN A 37 -22.42 -8.62 1.68
CA ASN A 37 -23.70 -8.00 1.40
C ASN A 37 -23.59 -6.94 0.28
N PRO A 38 -24.47 -6.94 -0.74
CA PRO A 38 -24.43 -5.96 -1.82
C PRO A 38 -24.57 -4.50 -1.34
N ASN A 39 -23.79 -3.60 -1.94
CA ASN A 39 -23.77 -2.15 -1.67
C ASN A 39 -23.32 -1.72 -0.26
N ASP A 40 -22.83 -2.64 0.57
CA ASP A 40 -22.16 -2.31 1.83
C ASP A 40 -20.64 -2.46 1.66
N TYR A 41 -19.94 -1.33 1.61
CA TYR A 41 -18.48 -1.28 1.49
C TYR A 41 -17.79 -1.00 2.84
N SER A 42 -18.49 -1.22 3.96
CA SER A 42 -17.89 -1.16 5.29
C SER A 42 -16.83 -2.25 5.45
N ALA A 43 -15.76 -1.94 6.20
CA ALA A 43 -14.64 -2.87 6.40
C ALA A 43 -15.06 -4.22 6.98
N SER A 44 -16.15 -4.27 7.78
CA SER A 44 -16.70 -5.50 8.36
C SER A 44 -17.39 -6.41 7.34
N ASN A 45 -17.83 -5.86 6.20
CA ASN A 45 -18.53 -6.61 5.16
C ASN A 45 -17.59 -7.05 4.02
N LEU A 46 -16.34 -6.57 4.00
CA LEU A 46 -15.34 -6.94 3.00
C LEU A 46 -14.63 -8.23 3.39
N LEU A 47 -14.66 -9.24 2.52
CA LEU A 47 -13.96 -10.51 2.76
C LEU A 47 -12.43 -10.34 2.68
N LEU A 48 -11.94 -9.41 1.86
CA LEU A 48 -10.54 -8.98 1.91
C LEU A 48 -10.38 -7.76 2.85
N PRO A 49 -9.38 -7.76 3.75
CA PRO A 49 -9.25 -6.70 4.76
C PRO A 49 -8.93 -5.31 4.20
N ARG A 50 -9.50 -4.28 4.84
CA ARG A 50 -9.11 -2.86 4.70
C ARG A 50 -8.22 -2.43 5.87
N GLY A 51 -7.18 -1.66 5.59
CA GLY A 51 -6.38 -0.98 6.61
C GLY A 51 -5.04 -0.46 6.09
N ALA A 52 -4.38 0.35 6.92
CA ALA A 52 -3.02 0.82 6.73
C ALA A 52 -2.14 0.46 7.94
N ILE A 53 -0.95 -0.04 7.68
CA ILE A 53 0.10 -0.26 8.69
C ILE A 53 1.17 0.80 8.44
N ILE A 54 1.63 1.44 9.52
CA ILE A 54 2.61 2.52 9.45
C ILE A 54 3.73 2.25 10.48
N ASN A 55 4.98 2.51 10.09
CA ASN A 55 6.18 2.40 10.93
C ASN A 55 6.43 0.99 11.51
N GLY A 56 5.99 -0.06 10.81
CA GLY A 56 6.20 -1.45 11.20
C GLY A 56 5.40 -1.88 12.43
N ARG A 57 4.37 -1.11 12.83
CA ARG A 57 3.51 -1.41 13.97
C ARG A 57 2.31 -2.26 13.53
N PHE A 58 2.53 -3.56 13.43
CA PHE A 58 1.50 -4.53 12.99
C PHE A 58 0.40 -4.76 14.05
N ASP A 59 0.61 -4.30 15.27
CA ASP A 59 -0.36 -4.27 16.36
C ASP A 59 -1.36 -3.10 16.25
N GLU A 60 -1.09 -2.11 15.39
CA GLU A 60 -1.98 -0.98 15.14
C GLU A 60 -2.34 -0.88 13.65
N ILE A 61 -3.55 -1.30 13.32
CA ILE A 61 -4.10 -1.20 11.96
C ILE A 61 -4.95 0.06 11.89
N HIS A 62 -4.50 1.05 11.14
CA HIS A 62 -5.23 2.30 10.93
C HIS A 62 -6.40 2.07 9.95
N PRO A 63 -7.60 2.61 10.22
CA PRO A 63 -8.66 2.66 9.22
C PRO A 63 -8.24 3.54 8.03
N VAL A 64 -8.86 3.33 6.88
CA VAL A 64 -8.60 4.11 5.66
C VAL A 64 -9.89 4.78 5.19
N ASP A 65 -9.87 6.09 5.08
CA ASP A 65 -10.96 6.93 4.59
C ASP A 65 -10.58 7.62 3.27
N LEU A 66 -11.22 7.19 2.18
CA LEU A 66 -10.97 7.74 0.85
C LEU A 66 -11.61 9.13 0.64
N THR A 67 -12.40 9.61 1.60
CA THR A 67 -13.04 10.93 1.56
C THR A 67 -12.31 11.98 2.38
N ALA A 68 -11.37 11.56 3.24
CA ALA A 68 -10.51 12.46 4.00
C ALA A 68 -9.41 13.03 3.08
N PRO A 69 -9.40 14.35 2.81
CA PRO A 69 -8.48 14.95 1.83
C PRO A 69 -7.02 14.97 2.29
N ASP A 70 -6.77 14.77 3.58
CA ASP A 70 -5.46 14.75 4.20
C ASP A 70 -4.85 13.34 4.29
N GLU A 71 -5.60 12.27 4.00
CA GLU A 71 -5.10 10.89 4.02
C GLU A 71 -4.42 10.48 2.71
N ILE A 72 -5.18 10.30 1.62
CA ILE A 72 -4.66 9.77 0.35
C ILE A 72 -4.35 10.93 -0.60
N GLN A 73 -3.05 11.16 -0.85
CA GLN A 73 -2.56 12.25 -1.69
C GLN A 73 -1.58 11.75 -2.75
N GLU A 74 -1.56 12.42 -3.89
CA GLU A 74 -0.63 12.17 -4.99
C GLU A 74 0.22 13.42 -5.23
N PHE A 75 1.54 13.24 -5.34
CA PHE A 75 2.51 14.33 -5.55
C PHE A 75 3.17 14.22 -6.92
N VAL A 76 3.38 15.36 -7.60
CA VAL A 76 3.95 15.39 -8.97
C VAL A 76 5.38 15.97 -9.05
N THR A 77 6.06 16.19 -7.91
CA THR A 77 7.42 16.77 -7.86
C THR A 77 8.44 16.08 -8.76
N HIS A 78 8.35 14.75 -8.90
CA HIS A 78 9.21 13.93 -9.76
C HIS A 78 8.43 13.26 -10.90
N SER A 79 7.35 13.91 -11.37
CA SER A 79 6.45 13.41 -12.41
C SER A 79 6.22 14.46 -13.50
N TRP A 80 5.87 14.06 -14.72
CA TRP A 80 5.62 15.00 -15.83
C TRP A 80 4.21 15.60 -15.83
N TYR A 81 3.84 16.21 -14.70
CA TYR A 81 2.59 16.95 -14.54
C TYR A 81 2.86 18.24 -13.77
N THR A 82 2.02 19.24 -13.99
CA THR A 82 2.06 20.48 -13.20
C THR A 82 0.75 20.65 -12.47
N TYR A 83 0.82 21.11 -11.22
CA TYR A 83 -0.38 21.63 -10.57
C TYR A 83 -0.74 22.98 -11.18
N GLY A 84 -2.04 23.22 -11.41
CA GLY A 84 -2.54 24.44 -12.07
C GLY A 84 -2.23 25.75 -11.31
N ASN A 85 -1.73 25.67 -10.08
CA ASN A 85 -1.29 26.80 -9.26
C ASN A 85 0.20 27.15 -9.45
N GLY A 86 0.90 26.53 -10.42
CA GLY A 86 2.31 26.83 -10.70
C GLY A 86 3.29 26.30 -9.66
N LEU A 87 2.81 25.53 -8.66
CA LEU A 87 3.66 24.83 -7.72
C LEU A 87 4.22 23.57 -8.40
N SER A 88 5.30 23.74 -9.16
CA SER A 88 6.30 22.68 -9.25
C SER A 88 7.08 22.73 -7.93
N LEU A 89 6.66 21.95 -6.94
CA LEU A 89 7.42 21.85 -5.70
C LEU A 89 8.70 21.02 -5.96
N ILE A 90 9.63 21.54 -6.77
CA ILE A 90 11.00 21.05 -6.86
C ILE A 90 11.71 21.52 -5.59
N LEU A 91 11.41 20.86 -4.48
CA LEU A 91 12.31 20.83 -3.34
C LEU A 91 13.24 19.63 -3.54
N ILE A 92 14.21 19.78 -4.45
CA ILE A 92 15.49 19.12 -4.26
C ILE A 92 16.27 20.01 -3.30
N SER A 93 16.08 19.80 -2.01
CA SER A 93 17.08 20.17 -1.01
C SER A 93 17.47 18.91 -0.24
N ALA A 94 18.45 18.18 -0.78
CA ALA A 94 19.51 17.63 0.06
C ALA A 94 20.54 18.77 0.25
N PRO A 95 21.25 18.89 1.39
CA PRO A 95 21.60 17.85 2.37
C PRO A 95 20.74 17.81 3.64
#